data_AF-A0A2H5WVI2-F1
#
_entry.id   AF-A0A2H5WVI2-F1
#
_cell.length_a   1.000
_cell.length_b   1.000
_cell.length_c   1.000
_cell.angle_alpha   90.00
_cell.angle_beta   90.00
_cell.angle_gamma   90.00
#
_symmetry.space_group_name_H-M   'P 1'
#
loop_
_entity.id
_entity.type
_entity.pdbx_description
1 polymer ?
#
loop_
_entity_poly.entity_id
_entity_poly.type
_entity_poly.pdbx_seq_one_letter_code
_entity_poly.pdbx_strand_id
1 'polypeptide(L)'
;MERAIEVIHQLRQQGLIRDYAMGEASALMFYAEPALTYDVDIFILMEGRESEIISLAPLYEHLKAQGYTPHGEQVIIEGVPVQFIVAYNPHSE
;
A
#
# COMPACT_ATOMS: atom_id res chain seq x y z
N MET A 1 -1.57 7.29 -11.47
CA MET A 1 -1.67 7.52 -10.02
C MET A 1 -3.10 7.42 -9.50
N GLU A 2 -4.05 8.24 -9.96
CA GLU A 2 -5.45 8.20 -9.48
C GLU A 2 -6.06 6.78 -9.51
N ARG A 3 -5.92 6.06 -10.62
CA ARG A 3 -6.40 4.67 -10.76
C ARG A 3 -5.75 3.69 -9.78
N ALA A 4 -4.46 3.88 -9.47
CA ALA A 4 -3.79 3.06 -8.46
C ALA A 4 -4.35 3.33 -7.06
N ILE A 5 -4.68 4.59 -6.75
CA ILE A 5 -5.33 4.98 -5.49
C ILE A 5 -6.75 4.43 -5.42
N GLU A 6 -7.50 4.37 -6.54
CA GLU A 6 -8.80 3.70 -6.60
C GLU A 6 -8.70 2.22 -6.22
N VAL A 7 -7.69 1.50 -6.74
CA VAL A 7 -7.43 0.10 -6.36
C VAL A 7 -7.14 -0.02 -4.86
N ILE A 8 -6.33 0.88 -4.29
CA ILE A 8 -6.04 0.87 -2.85
C ILE A 8 -7.30 1.10 -2.01
N HIS A 9 -8.18 2.02 -2.43
CA HIS A 9 -9.48 2.18 -1.78
C HIS A 9 -10.34 0.91 -1.85
N GLN A 10 -10.32 0.18 -2.97
CA GLN A 10 -11.06 -1.08 -3.09
C GLN A 10 -10.54 -2.14 -2.13
N LEU A 11 -9.22 -2.22 -1.92
CA LEU A 11 -8.64 -3.13 -0.91
C LEU A 11 -9.20 -2.87 0.48
N ARG A 12 -9.36 -1.59 0.85
CA ARG A 12 -10.00 -1.20 2.12
C ARG A 12 -11.49 -1.58 2.15
N GLN A 13 -12.23 -1.29 1.09
CA GLN A 13 -13.66 -1.60 1.00
C GLN A 13 -13.95 -3.11 1.09
N GLN A 14 -13.01 -3.93 0.63
CA GLN A 14 -13.10 -5.39 0.68
C GLN A 14 -12.57 -5.99 1.98
N GLY A 15 -12.06 -5.16 2.91
CA GLY A 15 -11.54 -5.61 4.20
C GLY A 15 -10.19 -6.32 4.13
N LEU A 16 -9.49 -6.27 2.99
CA LEU A 16 -8.13 -6.81 2.86
C LEU A 16 -7.12 -5.98 3.65
N ILE A 17 -7.41 -4.69 3.82
CA ILE A 17 -6.71 -3.77 4.72
C ILE A 17 -7.75 -3.00 5.54
N ARG A 18 -7.44 -2.70 6.80
CA ARG A 18 -8.34 -1.94 7.69
C ARG A 18 -8.36 -0.46 7.32
N ASP A 19 -7.18 0.11 7.12
CA ASP A 19 -7.00 1.50 6.70
C ASP A 19 -5.63 1.69 6.06
N TYR A 20 -5.39 2.87 5.48
CA TYR A 20 -4.08 3.19 4.93
C TYR A 20 -3.74 4.68 4.95
N ALA A 21 -2.45 4.98 4.84
CA ALA A 21 -1.90 6.30 4.60
C ALA A 21 -0.85 6.26 3.49
N MET A 22 -0.72 7.34 2.73
CA MET A 22 0.34 7.48 1.72
C MET A 22 1.61 8.03 2.38
N GLY A 23 2.76 7.48 2.03
CA GLY A 23 4.07 7.83 2.58
C GLY A 23 4.64 9.17 2.11
N GLU A 24 5.49 9.74 2.96
CA GLU A 24 5.93 11.14 2.91
C GLU A 24 6.84 11.52 1.73
N ALA A 25 7.44 10.58 0.99
CA ALA A 25 8.18 10.92 -0.22
C ALA A 25 7.29 11.62 -1.27
N SER A 26 5.98 11.41 -1.21
CA SER A 26 5.01 12.17 -2.02
C SER A 26 4.77 13.61 -1.53
N ALA A 27 5.03 13.92 -0.24
CA ALA A 27 4.83 15.24 0.35
C ALA A 27 6.05 16.17 0.19
N LEU A 28 7.27 15.61 0.23
CA LEU A 28 8.51 16.36 -0.01
C LEU A 28 8.61 16.87 -1.47
N MET A 29 7.88 16.24 -2.40
CA MET A 29 7.70 16.70 -3.79
C MET A 29 7.08 18.09 -3.92
N PHE A 30 6.39 18.59 -2.88
CA PHE A 30 5.90 19.98 -2.87
C PHE A 30 7.00 21.02 -2.57
N TYR A 31 8.13 20.62 -1.99
CA TYR A 31 9.15 21.54 -1.45
C TYR A 31 10.57 21.34 -2.00
N ALA A 32 10.85 20.23 -2.68
CA ALA A 32 12.15 19.92 -3.29
C ALA A 32 12.04 19.76 -4.82
N GLU A 33 13.16 19.92 -5.54
CA GLU A 33 13.23 19.55 -6.96
C GLU A 33 12.72 18.11 -7.13
N PRO A 34 11.80 17.83 -8.07
CA PRO A 34 11.27 16.49 -8.25
C PRO A 34 12.39 15.55 -8.69
N ALA A 35 12.99 14.82 -7.75
CA ALA A 35 13.64 13.57 -8.07
C ALA A 35 12.50 12.61 -8.44
N LEU A 36 12.51 12.16 -9.69
CA LEU A 36 11.45 11.41 -10.33
C LEU A 36 11.31 10.00 -9.70
N THR A 37 10.77 9.90 -8.50
CA THR A 37 10.40 8.63 -7.87
C THR A 37 8.95 8.36 -8.23
N TYR A 38 8.73 7.48 -9.20
CA TYR A 38 7.39 7.10 -9.67
C TYR A 38 6.67 6.14 -8.72
N ASP A 39 7.35 5.66 -7.69
CA ASP A 39 6.87 4.73 -6.68
C ASP A 39 6.18 5.42 -5.51
N VAL A 40 5.17 4.74 -4.96
CA VAL A 40 4.37 5.24 -3.83
C VAL A 40 4.41 4.23 -2.69
N ASP A 41 4.82 4.71 -1.52
CA ASP A 41 4.71 3.96 -0.27
C ASP A 41 3.28 4.07 0.28
N ILE A 42 2.67 2.93 0.56
CA ILE A 42 1.34 2.84 1.19
C ILE A 42 1.49 2.12 2.53
N PHE A 43 1.33 2.88 3.60
CA PHE A 43 1.26 2.36 4.95
C PHE A 43 -0.13 1.78 5.18
N ILE A 44 -0.22 0.48 5.47
CA ILE A 44 -1.48 -0.23 5.67
C ILE A 44 -1.62 -0.67 7.13
N LEU A 45 -2.84 -0.54 7.66
CA LEU A 45 -3.26 -1.20 8.88
C LEU A 45 -3.93 -2.52 8.51
N MET A 46 -3.52 -3.60 9.17
CA MET A 46 -4.11 -4.93 9.00
C MET A 46 -4.69 -5.41 10.33
N GLU A 47 -5.65 -6.33 10.29
CA GLU A 47 -6.14 -6.97 11.50
C GLU A 47 -5.08 -7.90 12.06
N GLY A 48 -4.76 -7.76 13.35
CA GLY A 48 -3.78 -8.59 14.06
C GLY A 48 -3.52 -8.05 15.47
N ARG A 49 -3.11 -8.92 16.39
CA ARG A 49 -2.73 -8.52 17.76
C ARG A 49 -1.26 -8.14 17.85
N GLU A 50 -0.88 -7.40 18.90
CA GLU A 50 0.54 -7.21 19.23
C GLU A 50 1.26 -8.56 19.27
N SER A 51 2.37 -8.66 18.56
CA SER A 51 3.21 -9.88 18.41
C SER A 51 2.70 -10.96 17.45
N GLU A 52 1.63 -10.72 16.71
CA GLU A 52 1.18 -11.65 15.67
C GLU A 52 1.98 -11.46 14.37
N ILE A 53 2.38 -12.57 13.73
CA ILE A 53 2.98 -12.52 12.40
C ILE A 53 1.87 -12.24 11.39
N ILE A 54 1.83 -11.02 10.87
CA ILE A 54 0.86 -10.60 9.88
C ILE A 54 1.32 -11.08 8.49
N SER A 55 0.51 -11.93 7.85
CA SER A 55 0.78 -12.41 6.49
C SER A 55 0.21 -11.46 5.45
N LEU A 56 1.05 -11.01 4.52
CA LEU A 56 0.63 -10.22 3.35
C LEU A 56 0.15 -11.10 2.18
N ALA A 57 0.26 -12.43 2.28
CA ALA A 57 -0.11 -13.32 1.18
C ALA A 57 -1.54 -13.10 0.63
N PRO A 58 -2.58 -12.90 1.47
CA PRO A 58 -3.94 -12.65 0.96
C PRO A 58 -4.03 -11.39 0.09
N LEU A 59 -3.33 -10.33 0.48
CA LEU A 59 -3.28 -9.08 -0.26
C LEU A 59 -2.62 -9.27 -1.64
N TYR A 60 -1.44 -9.92 -1.66
CA TYR A 60 -0.71 -10.14 -2.91
C TYR A 60 -1.41 -11.11 -3.85
N GLU A 61 -2.03 -12.18 -3.34
CA GLU A 61 -2.82 -13.11 -4.17
C GLU A 61 -4.07 -12.43 -4.75
N HIS A 62 -4.70 -11.53 -3.98
CA HIS A 62 -5.81 -10.74 -4.48
C HIS A 62 -5.38 -9.81 -5.63
N LEU A 63 -4.31 -9.04 -5.44
CA LEU A 63 -3.77 -8.15 -6.47
C LEU A 63 -3.35 -8.92 -7.73
N LYS A 64 -2.75 -10.10 -7.54
CA LYS A 64 -2.39 -11.01 -8.63
C LYS A 64 -3.61 -11.54 -9.37
N ALA A 65 -4.70 -11.87 -8.67
CA ALA A 65 -5.96 -12.27 -9.29
C ALA A 65 -6.60 -11.16 -10.14
N GLN A 66 -6.33 -9.89 -9.82
CA GLN A 66 -6.71 -8.73 -10.64
C GLN A 66 -5.75 -8.47 -11.82
N GLY A 67 -4.65 -9.22 -11.93
CA GLY A 67 -3.66 -9.06 -12.99
C GLY A 67 -2.49 -8.14 -12.65
N TYR A 68 -2.41 -7.63 -11.41
CA TYR A 68 -1.26 -6.84 -10.96
C TYR A 68 -0.10 -7.75 -10.56
N THR A 69 1.10 -7.43 -11.03
CA THR A 69 2.28 -8.26 -10.85
C THR A 69 3.24 -7.68 -9.80
N PRO A 70 3.80 -8.53 -8.91
CA PRO A 70 4.91 -8.12 -8.06
C PRO A 70 6.15 -7.77 -8.88
N HIS A 71 6.86 -6.73 -8.46
CA HIS A 71 8.13 -6.28 -9.00
C HIS A 71 9.08 -5.93 -7.85
N GLY A 72 9.93 -6.87 -7.45
CA GLY A 72 10.74 -6.71 -6.23
C GLY A 72 9.86 -6.64 -4.99
N GLU A 73 9.98 -5.56 -4.22
CA GLU A 73 9.17 -5.28 -3.02
C GLU A 73 7.86 -4.55 -3.32
N GLN A 74 7.61 -4.24 -4.59
CA GLN A 74 6.49 -3.43 -5.05
C GLN A 74 5.49 -4.26 -5.85
N VAL A 75 4.29 -3.72 -6.06
CA VAL A 75 3.31 -4.22 -7.03
C VAL A 75 3.07 -3.12 -8.05
N ILE A 76 3.09 -3.47 -9.34
CA ILE A 76 2.75 -2.50 -10.39
C ILE A 76 1.23 -2.44 -10.51
N ILE A 77 0.63 -1.37 -9.99
CA ILE A 77 -0.81 -1.12 -10.01
C ILE A 77 -1.07 0.03 -10.97
N GLU A 78 -1.77 -0.23 -12.08
CA GLU A 78 -2.10 0.81 -13.06
C GLU A 78 -0.87 1.59 -13.56
N GLY A 79 0.25 0.88 -13.72
CA GLY A 79 1.55 1.44 -14.14
C GLY A 79 2.32 2.20 -13.05
N VAL A 80 1.80 2.24 -11.82
CA VAL A 80 2.44 2.86 -10.66
C VAL A 80 3.06 1.76 -9.79
N PRO A 81 4.35 1.80 -9.49
CA PRO A 81 4.93 0.93 -8.48
C PRO A 81 4.44 1.32 -7.08
N VAL A 82 3.84 0.36 -6.38
CA VAL A 82 3.28 0.56 -5.03
C VAL A 82 3.97 -0.38 -4.05
N GLN A 83 4.58 0.18 -3.01
CA GLN A 83 5.13 -0.59 -1.89
C GLN A 83 4.15 -0.58 -0.73
N PHE A 84 3.80 -1.77 -0.23
CA PHE A 84 2.94 -1.90 0.95
C PHE A 84 3.79 -2.06 2.21
N ILE A 85 3.61 -1.16 3.17
CA ILE A 85 4.32 -1.15 4.45
C ILE A 85 3.32 -1.38 5.56
N VAL A 86 3.48 -2.44 6.34
CA VAL A 86 2.57 -2.70 7.48
C VAL A 86 2.89 -1.70 8.58
N ALA A 87 1.92 -0.86 8.92
CA ALA A 87 1.99 0.06 10.04
C ALA A 87 1.41 -0.60 11.29
N TYR A 88 2.07 -0.38 12.43
CA TYR A 88 1.55 -0.75 13.73
C TYR A 88 0.89 0.47 14.39
N ASN A 89 -0.35 0.31 14.87
CA ASN A 89 -1.05 1.34 15.63
C ASN A 89 -1.55 0.77 16.97
N PRO A 90 -0.98 1.18 18.11
CA PRO A 90 -1.37 0.67 19.43
C PRO A 90 -2.73 1.21 19.92
N HIS A 91 -3.32 2.18 19.24
CA HIS A 91 -4.57 2.84 19.63
C HIS A 91 -5.77 2.49 18.75
N SER A 92 -5.62 1.52 17.84
CA SER A 92 -6.67 1.10 16.93
C SER A 92 -7.54 0.00 17.57
N GLU A 93 -8.27 0.38 18.63
CA GLU A 93 -9.36 -0.45 19.20
C GLU A 93 -10.58 -0.53 18.25
#